data_AF-A0A194QEH2-F1
#
_entry.id   AF-A0A194QEH2-F1
#
_cell.length_a   1.000
_cell.length_b   1.000
_cell.length_c   1.000
_cell.angle_alpha   90.00
_cell.angle_beta   90.00
_cell.angle_gamma   90.00
#
_symmetry.space_group_name_H-M   'P 1'
#
loop_
_entity.id
_entity.type
_entity.pdbx_description
1 polymer ?
#
loop_
_entity_poly.entity_id
_entity_poly.type
_entity_poly.pdbx_seq_one_letter_code
_entity_poly.pdbx_strand_id
1 'polypeptide(L)'
;MFHCMSPLFLQIRHHKDTLCCSLISESVTHFHCMTLFGGITLLLCALFYRQVLCGDVGPIGGFIRTNLIGHPVIHEEQSWIFDPDVAVRRSKQFIELNGDKGEKLIERLGLGIDGYDEERLKMQRARDEGHLGGLNAFSP
;
A
#
# COMPACT_ATOMS: atom_id res chain seq x y z
N MET A 1 -67.06 45.78 13.78
CA MET A 1 -67.99 44.65 14.01
C MET A 1 -67.24 43.37 13.61
N PHE A 2 -66.50 42.79 14.56
CA PHE A 2 -65.66 41.62 14.34
C PHE A 2 -66.55 40.37 14.38
N HIS A 3 -66.85 39.80 13.21
CA HIS A 3 -67.54 38.52 13.14
C HIS A 3 -66.54 37.37 13.26
N CYS A 4 -66.83 36.55 14.26
CA CYS A 4 -66.21 35.30 14.68
C CYS A 4 -65.83 34.40 13.48
N MET A 5 -64.52 34.22 13.26
CA MET A 5 -64.00 33.22 12.31
C MET A 5 -63.99 31.86 13.01
N SER A 6 -64.88 30.97 12.56
CA SER A 6 -65.13 29.65 13.16
C SER A 6 -63.86 28.77 13.22
N PRO A 7 -63.60 28.06 14.34
CA PRO A 7 -62.38 27.26 14.55
C PRO A 7 -62.23 26.09 13.56
N LEU A 8 -63.32 25.67 12.91
CA LEU A 8 -63.31 24.59 11.91
C LEU A 8 -62.53 24.95 10.63
N PHE A 9 -62.50 26.23 10.25
CA PHE A 9 -61.87 26.67 8.99
C PHE A 9 -60.34 26.73 9.10
N LEU A 10 -59.81 26.98 10.30
CA LEU A 10 -58.37 27.00 10.56
C LEU A 10 -57.78 25.57 10.56
N GLN A 11 -58.55 24.59 11.05
CA GLN A 11 -58.14 23.19 11.14
C GLN A 11 -58.08 22.50 9.76
N ILE A 12 -58.99 22.85 8.85
CA ILE A 12 -59.00 22.34 7.47
C ILE A 12 -57.84 22.92 6.65
N ARG A 13 -57.48 24.20 6.87
CA ARG A 13 -56.34 24.83 6.18
C ARG A 13 -55.02 24.19 6.61
N HIS A 14 -54.81 24.02 7.92
CA HIS A 14 -53.58 23.40 8.45
C HIS A 14 -53.40 21.94 7.98
N HIS A 15 -54.49 21.18 7.85
CA HIS A 15 -54.43 19.79 7.36
C HIS A 15 -54.10 19.70 5.86
N LYS A 16 -54.60 20.64 5.04
CA LYS A 16 -54.24 20.71 3.62
C LYS A 16 -52.78 21.11 3.42
N ASP A 17 -52.29 22.06 4.21
CA ASP A 17 -50.90 22.52 4.11
C ASP A 17 -49.91 21.42 4.55
N THR A 18 -50.27 20.60 5.54
CA THR A 18 -49.44 19.47 5.99
C THR A 18 -49.36 18.35 4.94
N LEU A 19 -50.49 18.00 4.30
CA LEU A 19 -50.52 17.00 3.22
C LEU A 19 -49.80 17.48 1.95
N CYS A 20 -49.88 18.78 1.63
CA CYS A 20 -49.17 19.35 0.48
C CYS A 20 -47.65 19.31 0.72
N CYS A 21 -47.19 19.64 1.93
CA CYS A 21 -45.77 19.57 2.29
C CYS A 21 -45.21 18.15 2.25
N SER A 22 -45.96 17.12 2.65
CA SER A 22 -45.49 15.73 2.59
C SER A 22 -45.37 15.21 1.15
N LEU A 23 -46.35 15.53 0.27
CA LEU A 23 -46.31 15.17 -1.15
C LEU A 23 -45.18 15.87 -1.92
N ILE A 24 -44.89 17.13 -1.58
CA ILE A 24 -43.76 17.88 -2.16
C ILE A 24 -42.42 17.29 -1.68
N SER A 25 -42.31 16.89 -0.41
CA SER A 25 -41.10 16.24 0.13
C SER A 25 -40.81 14.89 -0.54
N GLU A 26 -41.83 14.05 -0.75
CA GLU A 26 -41.67 12.75 -1.41
C GLU A 26 -41.29 12.87 -2.90
N SER A 27 -41.88 13.84 -3.62
CA SER A 27 -41.56 14.07 -5.03
C SER A 27 -40.16 14.66 -5.24
N VAL A 28 -39.72 15.57 -4.36
CA VAL A 28 -38.37 16.15 -4.40
C VAL A 28 -37.31 15.10 -4.07
N THR A 29 -37.54 14.25 -3.06
CA THR A 29 -36.61 13.16 -2.72
C THR A 29 -36.50 12.12 -3.84
N HIS A 30 -37.60 11.79 -4.53
CA HIS A 30 -37.55 10.93 -5.71
C HIS A 30 -36.76 11.54 -6.87
N PHE A 31 -36.92 12.84 -7.13
CA PHE A 31 -36.19 13.53 -8.20
C PHE A 31 -34.68 13.62 -7.93
N HIS A 32 -34.29 13.89 -6.68
CA HIS A 32 -32.88 13.82 -6.26
C HIS A 32 -32.32 12.40 -6.34
N CYS A 33 -33.11 11.37 -6.01
CA CYS A 33 -32.70 9.97 -6.13
C CYS A 33 -32.48 9.55 -7.59
N MET A 34 -33.39 9.93 -8.51
CA MET A 34 -33.27 9.60 -9.93
C MET A 34 -32.09 10.32 -10.61
N THR A 35 -31.82 11.57 -10.23
CA THR A 35 -30.66 12.32 -10.74
C THR A 35 -29.34 11.79 -10.20
N LEU A 36 -29.27 11.39 -8.93
CA LEU A 36 -28.11 10.70 -8.36
C LEU A 36 -27.86 9.35 -9.02
N PHE A 37 -28.90 8.54 -9.20
CA PHE A 37 -28.76 7.23 -9.85
C PHE A 37 -28.34 7.35 -11.33
N GLY A 38 -28.89 8.32 -12.05
CA GLY A 38 -28.49 8.67 -13.41
C GLY A 38 -27.04 9.16 -13.50
N GLY A 39 -26.61 10.01 -12.58
CA GLY A 39 -25.23 10.49 -12.51
C GLY A 39 -24.23 9.38 -12.19
N ILE A 40 -24.57 8.51 -11.26
CA ILE A 40 -23.74 7.35 -10.87
C ILE A 40 -23.62 6.36 -12.04
N THR A 41 -24.71 6.06 -12.73
CA THR A 41 -24.68 5.14 -13.89
C THR A 41 -23.86 5.70 -15.05
N LEU A 42 -23.97 6.99 -15.37
CA LEU A 42 -23.11 7.65 -16.37
C LEU A 42 -21.63 7.64 -15.98
N LEU A 43 -21.32 7.92 -14.71
CA LEU A 43 -19.96 7.86 -14.18
C LEU A 43 -19.37 6.45 -14.30
N LEU A 44 -20.14 5.43 -13.92
CA LEU A 44 -19.72 4.03 -14.02
C LEU A 44 -19.47 3.63 -15.48
N CYS A 45 -20.38 3.97 -16.41
CA CYS A 45 -20.19 3.72 -17.83
C CYS A 45 -18.92 4.40 -18.39
N ALA A 46 -18.63 5.64 -17.98
CA ALA A 46 -17.41 6.34 -18.40
C ALA A 46 -16.13 5.68 -17.86
N LEU A 47 -16.15 5.18 -16.62
CA LEU A 47 -15.03 4.44 -16.03
C LEU A 47 -14.81 3.09 -16.72
N PHE A 48 -15.87 2.36 -17.05
CA PHE A 48 -15.79 1.12 -17.83
C PHE A 48 -15.29 1.37 -19.25
N TYR A 49 -15.72 2.45 -19.91
CA TYR A 49 -15.21 2.81 -21.23
C TYR A 49 -13.70 3.12 -21.22
N ARG A 50 -13.19 3.78 -20.17
CA ARG A 50 -11.74 4.01 -19.99
C ARG A 50 -10.96 2.73 -19.73
N GLN A 51 -11.58 1.69 -19.15
CA GLN A 51 -10.93 0.38 -19.00
C GLN A 51 -10.69 -0.30 -20.34
N VAL A 52 -11.63 -0.18 -21.28
CA VAL A 52 -11.55 -0.85 -22.60
C VAL A 52 -10.57 -0.16 -23.55
N LEU A 53 -10.35 1.16 -23.39
CA LEU A 53 -9.44 1.95 -24.25
C LEU A 53 -7.99 1.96 -23.79
N CYS A 54 -7.72 1.63 -22.53
CA CYS A 54 -6.36 1.45 -22.02
C CYS A 54 -5.88 0.05 -22.43
N GLY A 55 -4.72 -0.05 -23.10
CA GLY A 55 -4.14 -1.33 -23.55
C GLY A 55 -3.76 -2.29 -22.41
N ASP A 56 -2.64 -3.04 -22.53
CA ASP A 56 -2.22 -4.21 -21.72
C ASP A 56 -2.50 -4.19 -20.20
N VAL A 57 -2.71 -3.03 -19.57
CA VAL A 57 -3.25 -2.90 -18.21
C VAL A 57 -4.30 -1.78 -18.10
N GLY A 58 -5.57 -2.14 -17.93
CA GLY A 58 -6.63 -1.21 -17.52
C GLY A 58 -6.37 -0.63 -16.11
N PRO A 59 -7.12 0.40 -15.66
CA PRO A 59 -6.91 1.06 -14.37
C PRO A 59 -6.97 0.10 -13.17
N ILE A 60 -7.81 -0.95 -13.24
CA ILE A 60 -7.85 -2.00 -12.21
C ILE A 60 -6.57 -2.86 -12.25
N GLY A 61 -6.15 -3.28 -13.43
CA GLY A 61 -4.91 -4.06 -13.61
C GLY A 61 -3.66 -3.29 -13.20
N GLY A 62 -3.61 -2.00 -13.51
CA GLY A 62 -2.57 -1.08 -13.06
C GLY A 62 -2.54 -0.97 -11.54
N PHE A 63 -3.70 -0.76 -10.90
CA PHE A 63 -3.80 -0.66 -9.44
C PHE A 63 -3.36 -1.93 -8.72
N ILE A 64 -3.74 -3.11 -9.23
CA ILE A 64 -3.31 -4.39 -8.66
C ILE A 64 -1.79 -4.56 -8.82
N ARG A 65 -1.23 -4.29 -10.01
CA ARG A 65 0.22 -4.41 -10.22
C ARG A 65 1.02 -3.47 -9.33
N THR A 66 0.61 -2.21 -9.20
CA THR A 66 1.35 -1.23 -8.38
C THR A 66 1.31 -1.54 -6.89
N ASN A 67 0.21 -2.09 -6.37
CA ASN A 67 0.07 -2.34 -4.94
C ASN A 67 0.50 -3.75 -4.52
N LEU A 68 0.27 -4.77 -5.34
CA LEU A 68 0.52 -6.17 -4.97
C LEU A 68 1.84 -6.71 -5.51
N ILE A 69 2.22 -6.33 -6.73
CA ILE A 69 3.39 -6.88 -7.44
C ILE A 69 4.58 -5.90 -7.36
N GLY A 70 4.32 -4.63 -7.04
CA GLY A 70 5.29 -3.56 -7.20
C GLY A 70 5.40 -3.15 -8.67
N HIS A 71 5.82 -1.91 -8.93
CA HIS A 71 6.12 -1.50 -10.29
C HIS A 71 7.21 -2.42 -10.84
N PRO A 72 7.04 -3.05 -12.02
CA PRO A 72 8.11 -3.82 -12.62
C PRO A 72 9.21 -2.84 -13.01
N VAL A 73 10.13 -2.57 -12.09
CA VAL A 73 11.42 -1.97 -12.39
C VAL A 73 12.09 -2.98 -13.30
N ILE A 74 11.95 -2.72 -14.61
CA ILE A 74 12.66 -3.43 -15.66
C ILE A 74 14.11 -3.44 -15.21
N HIS A 75 14.68 -4.63 -15.05
CA HIS A 75 16.07 -4.74 -14.65
C HIS A 75 16.87 -4.14 -15.80
N GLU A 76 17.40 -2.94 -15.62
CA GLU A 76 18.30 -2.34 -16.62
C GLU A 76 19.52 -3.25 -16.74
N GLU A 77 19.99 -3.47 -17.96
CA GLU A 77 21.22 -4.20 -18.20
C GLU A 77 22.39 -3.43 -17.58
N GLN A 78 22.77 -3.82 -16.37
CA GLN A 78 23.84 -3.19 -15.64
C GLN A 78 25.18 -3.84 -16.03
N SER A 79 26.00 -3.10 -16.77
CA SER A 79 27.38 -3.51 -17.03
C SER A 79 28.29 -3.07 -15.87
N TRP A 80 29.12 -4.00 -15.40
CA TRP A 80 30.13 -3.74 -14.37
C TRP A 80 31.51 -4.03 -14.93
N ILE A 81 32.46 -3.14 -14.70
CA ILE A 81 33.86 -3.38 -15.04
C ILE A 81 34.44 -4.29 -13.95
N PHE A 82 34.53 -5.59 -14.23
CA PHE A 82 35.11 -6.56 -13.32
C PHE A 82 36.64 -6.47 -13.36
N ASP A 83 37.24 -5.93 -12.30
CA ASP A 83 38.68 -5.94 -12.09
C ASP A 83 39.02 -7.00 -11.02
N PRO A 84 39.72 -8.09 -11.39
CA PRO A 84 40.03 -9.18 -10.45
C PRO A 84 40.94 -8.75 -9.30
N ASP A 85 41.76 -7.71 -9.49
CA ASP A 85 42.75 -7.27 -8.51
C ASP A 85 42.19 -6.23 -7.53
N VAL A 86 40.96 -5.77 -7.74
CA VAL A 86 40.33 -4.74 -6.90
C VAL A 86 40.19 -5.19 -5.45
N ALA A 87 39.98 -6.48 -5.21
CA ALA A 87 39.86 -7.05 -3.87
C ALA A 87 41.19 -6.94 -3.10
N VAL A 88 42.32 -7.23 -3.74
CA VAL A 88 43.65 -7.15 -3.12
C VAL A 88 44.00 -5.70 -2.77
N ARG A 89 43.67 -4.75 -3.66
CA ARG A 89 43.93 -3.31 -3.41
C ARG A 89 43.05 -2.77 -2.29
N ARG A 90 41.76 -3.13 -2.26
CA ARG A 90 40.82 -2.69 -1.21
C ARG A 90 41.09 -3.34 0.14
N SER A 91 41.64 -4.55 0.17
CA SER A 91 42.06 -5.20 1.42
C SER A 91 43.11 -4.38 2.17
N LYS A 92 44.12 -3.85 1.47
CA LYS A 92 45.13 -2.96 2.07
C LYS A 92 44.51 -1.70 2.68
N GLN A 93 43.62 -1.04 1.94
CA GLN A 93 42.90 0.15 2.40
C GLN A 93 42.00 -0.15 3.60
N PHE A 94 41.35 -1.32 3.59
CA PHE A 94 40.48 -1.75 4.69
C PHE A 94 41.27 -2.01 5.97
N ILE A 95 42.45 -2.64 5.87
CA ILE A 95 43.35 -2.90 7.00
C ILE A 95 43.90 -1.58 7.57
N GLU A 96 44.25 -0.62 6.71
CA GLU A 96 44.71 0.70 7.15
C GLU A 96 43.62 1.47 7.91
N LEU A 97 42.36 1.40 7.45
CA LEU A 97 41.23 2.10 8.06
C LEU A 97 40.68 1.41 9.31
N ASN A 98 40.59 0.08 9.33
CA ASN A 98 39.87 -0.69 10.35
C ASN A 98 40.78 -1.57 11.22
N GLY A 99 42.08 -1.59 10.93
CA GLY A 99 43.05 -2.50 11.53
C GLY A 99 43.10 -3.88 10.87
N ASP A 100 44.06 -4.68 11.32
CA ASP A 100 44.29 -6.07 10.90
C ASP A 100 43.12 -7.02 11.23
N LYS A 101 42.28 -6.67 12.22
CA LYS A 101 41.16 -7.48 12.72
C LYS A 101 39.83 -7.21 12.03
N GLY A 102 39.87 -6.88 10.76
CA GLY A 102 38.68 -6.59 9.95
C GLY A 102 37.66 -7.73 9.92
N GLU A 103 38.10 -8.99 9.93
CA GLU A 103 37.23 -10.17 10.04
C GLU A 103 36.39 -10.15 11.33
N LYS A 104 37.04 -9.87 12.47
CA LYS A 104 36.37 -9.73 13.76
C LYS A 104 35.43 -8.51 13.81
N LEU A 105 35.74 -7.45 13.05
CA LEU A 105 34.85 -6.29 12.92
C LEU A 105 33.59 -6.65 12.14
N ILE A 106 33.73 -7.38 11.03
CA ILE A 106 32.59 -7.85 10.22
C ILE A 106 31.71 -8.81 11.02
N GLU A 107 32.32 -9.73 11.76
CA GLU A 107 31.60 -10.62 12.69
C GLU A 107 30.77 -9.81 13.70
N ARG A 108 31.37 -8.80 14.34
CA ARG A 108 30.67 -7.92 15.30
C ARG A 108 29.55 -7.09 14.66
N LEU A 109 29.75 -6.58 13.44
CA LEU A 109 28.69 -5.87 12.71
C LEU A 109 27.48 -6.78 12.44
N GLY A 110 27.72 -8.06 12.14
CA GLY A 110 26.67 -9.06 11.92
C GLY A 110 25.92 -9.50 13.19
N LEU A 111 26.47 -9.23 14.38
CA LEU A 111 25.86 -9.60 15.67
C LEU A 111 24.92 -8.52 16.23
N GLY A 112 24.91 -7.30 15.69
CA GLY A 112 24.07 -6.19 16.14
C GLY A 112 24.64 -5.38 17.32
N ILE A 113 24.14 -4.15 17.51
CA ILE A 113 24.69 -3.14 18.47
C ILE A 113 23.87 -3.09 19.78
N ASP A 114 22.83 -3.91 19.90
CA ASP A 114 21.87 -3.92 21.01
C ASP A 114 22.35 -4.68 22.26
N GLY A 115 23.60 -5.14 22.28
CA GLY A 115 24.24 -5.75 23.47
C GLY A 115 23.94 -7.24 23.68
N TYR A 116 23.24 -7.88 22.75
CA TYR A 116 22.95 -9.33 22.74
C TYR A 116 23.89 -10.11 21.80
N ASP A 117 25.08 -9.57 21.55
CA ASP A 117 26.05 -10.11 20.60
C ASP A 117 26.58 -11.48 21.03
N GLU A 118 26.88 -11.68 22.31
CA GLU A 118 27.36 -12.97 22.83
C GLU A 118 26.34 -14.10 22.69
N GLU A 119 25.05 -13.82 22.93
CA GLU A 119 23.98 -14.81 22.79
C GLU A 119 23.79 -15.23 21.33
N ARG A 120 23.79 -14.26 20.41
CA ARG A 120 23.73 -14.51 18.97
C ARG A 120 24.93 -15.27 18.46
N LEU A 121 26.12 -14.95 18.97
CA LEU A 121 27.34 -15.66 18.61
C LEU A 121 27.31 -17.12 19.08
N LYS A 122 26.79 -17.40 20.28
CA LYS A 122 26.57 -18.78 20.75
C LYS A 122 25.58 -19.54 19.87
N MET A 123 24.47 -18.90 19.48
CA MET A 123 23.49 -19.50 18.58
C MET A 123 24.07 -19.80 17.19
N GLN A 124 24.86 -18.87 16.63
CA GLN A 124 25.55 -19.06 15.36
C GLN A 124 26.57 -20.21 15.45
N ARG A 125 27.37 -20.28 16.51
CA ARG A 125 28.33 -21.38 16.71
C ARG A 125 27.65 -22.74 16.84
N ALA A 126 26.52 -22.83 17.55
CA ALA A 126 25.76 -24.07 17.66
C ALA A 126 25.14 -24.49 16.32
N ARG A 127 24.70 -23.53 15.49
CA ARG A 127 24.22 -23.79 14.12
C ARG A 127 25.35 -24.26 13.21
N ASP A 128 26.52 -23.62 13.33
CA ASP A 128 27.66 -23.85 12.45
C ASP A 128 28.52 -25.05 12.92
N GLU A 129 28.19 -25.67 14.06
CA GLU A 129 28.79 -26.91 14.53
C GLU A 129 28.58 -28.00 13.46
N GLY A 130 29.68 -28.50 12.89
CA GLY A 130 29.66 -29.49 11.80
C GLY A 130 29.43 -28.93 10.39
N HIS A 131 29.40 -27.60 10.20
CA HIS A 131 29.23 -26.96 8.90
C HIS A 131 30.43 -26.05 8.59
N LEU A 132 31.36 -26.50 7.73
CA LEU A 132 32.54 -25.71 7.34
C LEU A 132 32.23 -24.89 6.09
N GLY A 133 32.05 -23.58 6.24
CA GLY A 133 31.94 -22.66 5.10
C GLY A 133 30.77 -22.95 4.15
N GLY A 134 29.68 -23.54 4.66
CA GLY A 134 28.51 -23.93 3.85
C GLY A 134 28.53 -25.36 3.32
N LEU A 135 29.52 -26.18 3.70
CA LEU A 135 29.56 -27.62 3.44
C LEU A 135 29.34 -28.40 4.73
N ASN A 136 28.51 -29.45 4.69
CA ASN A 136 28.35 -30.37 5.82
C ASN A 136 29.67 -31.14 5.99
N ALA A 137 30.34 -30.98 7.13
CA ALA A 137 31.61 -31.67 7.41
C ALA A 137 31.47 -33.21 7.39
N PHE A 138 30.25 -33.71 7.49
CA PHE A 138 29.91 -35.14 7.51
C PHE A 138 29.11 -35.61 6.29
N SER A 139 29.01 -34.82 5.21
CA SER A 139 28.51 -35.36 3.94
C SER A 139 29.58 -36.29 3.34
N PRO A 140 29.26 -37.56 3.03
CA PRO A 140 30.17 -38.44 2.30
C PRO A 140 30.41 -37.94 0.87
#